data_AF-A0ABD6QTZ0-F1
#
_entry.id   AF-A0ABD6QTZ0-F1
#
_cell.length_a   1.000
_cell.length_b   1.000
_cell.length_c   1.000
_cell.angle_alpha   90.00
_cell.angle_beta   90.00
_cell.angle_gamma   90.00
#
_symmetry.space_group_name_H-M   'P 1'
#
loop_
_entity.id
_entity.type
_entity.pdbx_description
1 polymer ?
#
loop_
_entity_poly.entity_id
_entity_poly.type
_entity_poly.pdbx_seq_one_letter_code
_entity_poly.pdbx_strand_id
1 'polypeptide(L)'
;MSNLTNQGNIVQDLGEQVLQKMQHLTGDGLLGASGDGANQLATGIHGTANAVRDTTHQVGNHVTNYGDDMTHMDAQYGNQIAGG
;
A
#
# COMPACT_ATOMS: atom_id res chain seq x y z
N MET A 1 -10.94 8.18 3.02
CA MET A 1 -9.71 7.36 2.82
C MET A 1 -8.61 7.93 3.70
N SER A 2 -7.92 7.10 4.47
CA SER A 2 -6.75 7.53 5.25
C SER A 2 -5.63 7.98 4.31
N ASN A 3 -4.86 9.00 4.69
CA ASN A 3 -3.66 9.46 3.96
C ASN A 3 -2.74 8.27 3.62
N LEU A 4 -2.66 7.29 4.53
CA LEU A 4 -1.85 6.10 4.37
C LEU A 4 -2.31 5.19 3.21
N THR A 5 -3.62 5.01 3.03
CA THR A 5 -4.21 4.25 1.91
C THR A 5 -3.83 4.89 0.56
N ASN A 6 -3.86 6.23 0.49
CA ASN A 6 -3.42 6.94 -0.72
C ASN A 6 -1.92 6.76 -0.99
N GLN A 7 -1.08 6.74 0.05
CA GLN A 7 0.36 6.46 -0.13
C GLN A 7 0.60 5.05 -0.69
N GLY A 8 -0.16 4.05 -0.24
CA GLY A 8 -0.10 2.70 -0.80
C GLY A 8 -0.39 2.65 -2.30
N ASN A 9 -1.44 3.36 -2.73
CA ASN A 9 -1.80 3.45 -4.15
C ASN A 9 -0.73 4.20 -4.97
N ILE A 10 -0.13 5.26 -4.42
CA ILE A 10 0.97 6.00 -5.07
C ILE A 10 2.18 5.08 -5.27
N VAL A 11 2.52 4.25 -4.29
CA VAL A 11 3.65 3.31 -4.41
C VAL A 11 3.37 2.25 -5.48
N GLN A 12 2.12 1.78 -5.60
CA GLN A 12 1.73 0.90 -6.71
C GLN A 12 1.90 1.57 -8.07
N ASP A 13 1.39 2.78 -8.23
CA ASP A 13 1.51 3.54 -9.48
C ASP A 13 2.98 3.83 -9.84
N LEU A 14 3.81 4.19 -8.85
CA LEU A 14 5.25 4.33 -9.04
C LEU A 14 5.91 3.02 -9.50
N GLY A 15 5.50 1.88 -8.93
CA GLY A 15 5.97 0.57 -9.37
C GLY A 15 5.66 0.32 -10.85
N GLU A 16 4.42 0.58 -11.27
CA GLU A 16 4.00 0.46 -12.67
C GLU A 16 4.78 1.41 -13.59
N GLN A 17 4.99 2.66 -13.18
CA GLN A 17 5.79 3.63 -13.94
C GLN A 17 7.25 3.18 -14.11
N VAL A 18 7.87 2.57 -13.09
CA VAL A 18 9.22 2.02 -13.18
C VAL A 18 9.27 0.88 -14.21
N LEU A 19 8.28 -0.01 -14.22
CA LEU A 19 8.20 -1.10 -15.19
C LEU A 19 8.03 -0.60 -16.63
N GLN A 20 7.17 0.40 -16.83
CA GLN A 20 7.00 1.03 -18.13
C GLN A 20 8.30 1.67 -18.62
N LYS A 21 9.03 2.36 -17.73
CA LYS A 21 10.35 2.94 -18.06
C LYS A 21 11.38 1.87 -18.36
N MET A 22 11.37 0.76 -17.62
CA MET A 22 12.24 -0.39 -17.92
C MET A 22 11.95 -0.94 -19.31
N GLN A 23 10.69 -1.26 -19.64
CA GLN A 23 10.31 -1.72 -20.97
C GLN A 23 10.70 -0.73 -22.07
N HIS A 24 10.52 0.57 -21.84
CA HIS A 24 10.94 1.59 -22.80
C HIS A 24 12.46 1.56 -23.03
N LEU A 25 13.25 1.51 -21.96
CA LEU A 25 14.71 1.52 -22.03
C LEU A 25 15.28 0.25 -22.67
N THR A 26 14.64 -0.89 -22.42
CA THR A 26 15.10 -2.19 -22.90
C THR A 26 14.55 -2.55 -24.26
N GLY A 27 13.41 -1.97 -24.66
CA GLY A 27 12.60 -2.43 -25.77
C GLY A 27 12.30 -3.93 -25.66
N ASP A 28 12.24 -4.60 -26.81
CA ASP A 28 12.24 -6.07 -26.94
C ASP A 28 13.67 -6.67 -26.95
N GLY A 29 14.69 -5.86 -26.72
CA GLY A 29 16.10 -6.20 -27.01
C GLY A 29 16.80 -7.04 -25.94
N LEU A 30 16.17 -7.25 -24.79
CA LEU A 30 16.73 -8.10 -23.74
C LEU A 30 16.48 -9.58 -24.06
N LEU A 31 17.56 -10.30 -24.35
CA LEU A 31 17.54 -11.74 -24.63
C LEU A 31 18.42 -12.49 -23.62
N GLY A 32 18.07 -13.75 -23.37
CA GLY A 32 18.79 -14.61 -22.43
C GLY A 32 18.81 -14.07 -21.00
N ALA A 33 19.95 -14.18 -20.32
CA ALA A 33 20.08 -13.86 -18.89
C ALA A 33 19.67 -12.42 -18.51
N SER A 34 19.84 -11.46 -19.42
CA SER A 34 19.43 -10.07 -19.17
C SER A 34 17.91 -9.89 -19.24
N GLY A 35 17.22 -10.66 -20.11
CA GLY A 35 15.76 -10.72 -20.14
C GLY A 35 15.20 -11.40 -18.89
N ASP A 36 15.82 -12.50 -18.46
CA ASP A 36 15.44 -13.18 -17.22
C ASP A 36 15.63 -12.27 -16.00
N GLY A 37 16.75 -11.54 -15.93
CA GLY A 37 17.02 -10.57 -14.87
C GLY A 37 16.02 -9.41 -14.84
N ALA A 38 15.64 -8.88 -16.01
CA ALA A 38 14.61 -7.83 -16.09
C ALA A 38 13.22 -8.34 -15.66
N ASN A 39 12.86 -9.58 -16.01
CA ASN A 39 11.61 -10.20 -15.55
C ASN A 39 11.60 -10.44 -14.03
N GLN A 40 12.72 -10.87 -13.46
CA GLN A 40 12.86 -11.03 -12.00
C GLN A 40 12.75 -9.68 -11.28
N LEU A 41 13.43 -8.65 -11.80
CA LEU A 41 13.32 -7.29 -11.28
C LEU A 41 11.88 -6.78 -11.39
N ALA A 42 11.21 -7.03 -12.51
CA ALA A 42 9.83 -6.62 -12.71
C ALA A 42 8.88 -7.27 -11.69
N THR A 43 9.06 -8.58 -11.47
CA THR A 43 8.34 -9.34 -10.45
C THR A 43 8.59 -8.79 -9.05
N GLY A 44 9.83 -8.47 -8.72
CA GLY A 44 10.22 -7.89 -7.42
C GLY A 44 9.59 -6.51 -7.18
N ILE A 45 9.58 -5.65 -8.20
CA ILE A 45 8.94 -4.32 -8.13
C ILE A 45 7.44 -4.48 -7.89
N HIS A 46 6.75 -5.30 -8.69
CA HIS A 46 5.32 -5.58 -8.52
C HIS A 46 5.01 -6.16 -7.13
N GLY A 47 5.77 -7.16 -6.70
CA GLY A 47 5.59 -7.80 -5.40
C GLY A 47 5.75 -6.80 -4.25
N THR A 48 6.79 -5.96 -4.31
CA THR A 48 7.05 -4.94 -3.30
C THR A 48 5.95 -3.89 -3.27
N ALA A 49 5.53 -3.40 -4.43
CA ALA A 49 4.52 -2.36 -4.53
C ALA A 49 3.15 -2.83 -4.02
N ASN A 50 2.75 -4.06 -4.36
CA ASN A 50 1.55 -4.69 -3.81
C ASN A 50 1.63 -4.89 -2.29
N ALA A 51 2.78 -5.38 -1.78
CA ALA A 51 2.97 -5.57 -0.34
C ALA A 51 2.85 -4.24 0.43
N VAL A 52 3.38 -3.14 -0.11
CA VAL A 52 3.25 -1.81 0.49
C VAL A 52 1.78 -1.35 0.47
N ARG A 53 1.07 -1.51 -0.64
CA ARG A 53 -0.37 -1.18 -0.70
C ARG A 53 -1.17 -1.99 0.32
N ASP A 54 -0.96 -3.29 0.39
CA ASP A 54 -1.71 -4.15 1.30
C ASP A 54 -1.41 -3.80 2.77
N THR A 55 -0.14 -3.54 3.10
CA THR A 55 0.26 -3.11 4.46
C THR A 55 -0.37 -1.77 4.82
N THR A 56 -0.32 -0.79 3.93
CA THR A 56 -0.90 0.54 4.19
C THR A 56 -2.43 0.49 4.30
N HIS A 57 -3.10 -0.40 3.57
CA HIS A 57 -4.53 -0.67 3.73
C HIS A 57 -4.82 -1.32 5.09
N GLN A 58 -4.05 -2.34 5.49
CA GLN A 58 -4.22 -2.99 6.79
C GLN A 58 -4.02 -2.02 7.96
N VAL A 59 -2.96 -1.21 7.91
CA VAL A 59 -2.71 -0.18 8.94
C VAL A 59 -3.78 0.90 8.91
N GLY A 60 -4.21 1.35 7.72
CA GLY A 60 -5.29 2.33 7.59
C GLY A 60 -6.60 1.85 8.20
N ASN A 61 -6.96 0.59 7.95
CA ASN A 61 -8.13 -0.04 8.55
C ASN A 61 -7.98 -0.21 10.07
N HIS A 62 -6.80 -0.65 10.53
CA HIS A 62 -6.54 -0.81 11.96
C HIS A 62 -6.66 0.51 12.73
N VAL A 63 -6.09 1.60 12.20
CA VAL A 63 -6.19 2.94 12.81
C VAL A 63 -7.63 3.45 12.80
N THR A 64 -8.39 3.21 11.73
CA THR A 64 -9.81 3.61 11.65
C THR A 64 -10.63 2.88 12.70
N ASN A 65 -10.49 1.55 12.79
CA ASN A 65 -11.19 0.73 13.78
C ASN A 65 -10.82 1.13 15.20
N TYR A 66 -9.53 1.39 15.48
CA TYR A 66 -9.08 1.86 16.79
C TYR A 66 -9.70 3.22 17.17
N GLY A 67 -9.84 4.14 16.21
CA GLY A 67 -10.53 5.41 16.41
C GLY A 67 -12.02 5.23 16.73
N ASP A 68 -12.69 4.34 16.00
CA ASP A 68 -14.10 4.01 16.25
C ASP A 68 -14.30 3.38 17.63
N ASP A 69 -13.42 2.45 18.04
CA ASP A 69 -13.46 1.82 19.36
C ASP A 69 -13.24 2.84 20.49
N MET A 70 -12.29 3.77 20.34
CA MET A 70 -12.11 4.86 21.31
C MET A 70 -13.33 5.77 21.40
N THR A 71 -13.96 6.09 20.27
CA THR A 71 -15.14 6.97 20.25
C THR A 71 -16.34 6.29 20.93
N HIS A 72 -16.51 4.98 20.72
CA HIS A 72 -17.53 4.21 21.42
C HIS A 72 -17.25 4.09 22.93
N MET A 73 -16.00 3.88 23.34
CA MET A 73 -15.62 3.88 24.76
C MET A 73 -15.87 5.24 25.42
N ASP A 74 -15.48 6.34 24.76
CA ASP A 74 -15.72 7.70 25.27
C ASP A 74 -17.22 7.98 25.43
N ALA A 75 -18.04 7.59 24.45
CA ALA A 75 -19.50 7.72 24.56
C ALA A 75 -20.08 6.88 25.71
N GLN A 76 -19.58 5.66 25.92
CA GLN A 76 -20.04 4.76 26.97
C GLN A 76 -19.67 5.27 28.37
N TYR A 77 -18.39 5.64 28.58
CA TYR A 77 -17.92 6.15 29.87
C TYR A 77 -18.35 7.59 30.13
N GLY A 78 -18.42 8.44 29.11
CA GLY A 78 -18.95 9.80 29.20
C GLY A 78 -20.40 9.83 29.67
N ASN A 79 -21.25 8.93 29.16
CA ASN A 79 -22.62 8.78 29.65
C ASN A 79 -22.69 8.26 31.10
N GLN A 80 -21.73 7.44 31.54
CA GLN A 80 -21.66 6.96 32.92
C GLN A 80 -21.16 8.03 33.90
N ILE A 81 -20.28 8.94 33.45
CA ILE A 81 -19.72 10.01 34.29
C ILE A 81 -20.65 11.23 34.33
N ALA A 82 -21.34 11.55 33.24
CA ALA A 82 -22.22 12.72 33.13
C ALA A 82 -23.66 12.47 33.64
N GLY A 83 -24.02 11.24 34.00
CA GLY A 83 -25.41 10.87 34.32
C GLY A 83 -25.59 9.70 35.30
N GLY A 84 -24.66 9.52 36.25
CA GLY A 84 -24.82 8.66 37.43
C GLY A 84 -25.19 9.45 38.68
#